data_AF-A0AAV0VFD7-F1
#
_entry.id   AF-A0AAV0VFD7-F1
#
_cell.length_a   1.000
_cell.length_b   1.000
_cell.length_c   1.000
_cell.angle_alpha   90.00
_cell.angle_beta   90.00
_cell.angle_gamma   90.00
#
_symmetry.space_group_name_H-M   'P 1'
#
loop_
_entity.id
_entity.type
_entity.pdbx_description
1 polymer ?
#
loop_
_entity_poly.entity_id
_entity_poly.type
_entity_poly.pdbx_seq_one_letter_code
_entity_poly.pdbx_strand_id
1 'polypeptide(L)'
;MASKNETLGQTKQRHKLELRTLQADVKMLQKKAKKDQMSNKEIKHQMECMEKAIKERHDQELKVFETETETKPKVLEISAIHSDDKANEARGLTKQDKAHAKAHRKREEKKKKERERCKRIEKANESTMSKRQVEVDAILARLATHGLKLKDIPSDGHCMYHAVADQVKQKNLPLADEMTGFQYLRKLTSEYMLAHPDDFLPFMVLDESISGADDAFTSYCDRVATTADWGGQLELRALACALQIPIEVFAAEGDVLVMGGEFVNEDDASAPTLQLTYHLHYYTLGEHFNSVTPL
;
A
#
# COMPACT_ATOMS: atom_id res chain seq x y z
N MET A 1 -26.46 -3.73 -11.80
CA MET A 1 -26.76 -3.06 -13.08
C MET A 1 -25.52 -2.28 -13.46
N ALA A 2 -24.94 -2.53 -14.65
CA ALA A 2 -23.73 -1.85 -15.09
C ALA A 2 -24.01 -0.35 -15.28
N SER A 3 -23.29 0.49 -14.53
CA SER A 3 -23.38 1.94 -14.66
C SER A 3 -22.74 2.33 -15.99
N LYS A 4 -23.55 2.83 -16.93
CA LYS A 4 -23.17 3.11 -18.33
C LYS A 4 -22.13 4.24 -18.53
N ASN A 5 -21.45 4.71 -17.47
CA ASN A 5 -20.53 5.85 -17.53
C ASN A 5 -19.11 5.54 -16.97
N GLU A 6 -18.76 4.28 -16.71
CA GLU A 6 -17.41 3.93 -16.22
C GLU A 6 -16.40 3.77 -17.37
N THR A 7 -15.23 4.40 -17.26
CA THR A 7 -14.10 4.18 -18.18
C THR A 7 -13.47 2.79 -17.93
N LEU A 8 -12.75 2.24 -18.92
CA LEU A 8 -12.03 0.96 -18.78
C LEU A 8 -11.10 0.92 -17.54
N GLY A 9 -10.47 2.06 -17.21
CA GLY A 9 -9.65 2.20 -16.01
C GLY A 9 -10.46 2.09 -14.71
N GLN A 10 -11.60 2.77 -14.65
CA GLN A 10 -12.53 2.71 -13.50
C GLN A 10 -13.13 1.32 -13.34
N THR A 11 -13.51 0.65 -14.44
CA THR A 11 -14.02 -0.74 -14.41
C THR A 11 -12.99 -1.70 -13.84
N LYS A 12 -11.72 -1.60 -14.27
CA LYS A 12 -10.62 -2.43 -13.72
C LYS A 12 -10.35 -2.15 -12.25
N GLN A 13 -10.46 -0.89 -11.82
CA GLN A 13 -10.31 -0.52 -10.41
C GLN A 13 -11.46 -1.06 -9.56
N ARG A 14 -12.72 -1.01 -10.06
CA ARG A 14 -13.88 -1.65 -9.43
C ARG A 14 -13.70 -3.16 -9.31
N HIS A 15 -13.24 -3.84 -10.36
CA HIS A 15 -12.95 -5.28 -10.32
C HIS A 15 -11.96 -5.65 -9.21
N LYS A 16 -10.92 -4.81 -9.02
CA LYS A 16 -9.93 -5.00 -7.94
C LYS A 16 -10.55 -4.85 -6.55
N LEU A 17 -11.48 -3.91 -6.37
CA LEU A 17 -12.21 -3.73 -5.12
C LEU A 17 -13.18 -4.90 -4.87
N GLU A 18 -13.93 -5.32 -5.88
CA GLU A 18 -14.85 -6.47 -5.78
C GLU A 18 -14.12 -7.77 -5.42
N LEU A 19 -12.90 -7.98 -5.93
CA LEU A 19 -12.07 -9.13 -5.54
C LEU A 19 -11.60 -9.06 -4.08
N ARG A 20 -11.32 -7.85 -3.56
CA ARG A 20 -11.00 -7.67 -2.12
C ARG A 20 -12.22 -7.92 -1.24
N THR A 21 -13.39 -7.43 -1.64
CA THR A 21 -14.65 -7.71 -0.95
C THR A 21 -14.96 -9.21 -0.94
N LEU A 22 -14.78 -9.89 -2.08
CA LEU A 22 -14.93 -11.35 -2.17
C LEU A 22 -14.02 -12.09 -1.17
N GLN A 23 -12.77 -11.66 -1.03
CA GLN A 23 -11.84 -12.26 -0.06
C GLN A 23 -12.29 -12.05 1.39
N ALA A 24 -12.88 -10.89 1.71
CA ALA A 24 -13.46 -10.62 3.02
C ALA A 24 -14.70 -11.51 3.26
N ASP A 25 -15.59 -11.61 2.27
CA ASP A 25 -16.80 -12.43 2.33
C ASP A 25 -16.48 -13.92 2.47
N VAL A 26 -15.46 -14.42 1.75
CA VAL A 26 -14.97 -15.80 1.89
C VAL A 26 -14.48 -16.05 3.31
N LYS A 27 -13.74 -15.12 3.92
CA LYS A 27 -13.29 -15.26 5.32
C LYS A 27 -14.47 -15.24 6.30
N MET A 28 -15.48 -14.41 6.06
CA MET A 28 -16.70 -14.39 6.87
C MET A 28 -17.51 -15.68 6.73
N LEU A 29 -17.66 -16.20 5.52
CA LEU A 29 -18.33 -17.48 5.24
C LEU A 29 -17.60 -18.64 5.91
N GLN A 30 -16.27 -18.66 5.89
CA GLN A 30 -15.49 -19.67 6.61
C GLN A 30 -15.69 -19.59 8.14
N LYS A 31 -15.81 -18.38 8.71
CA LYS A 31 -16.10 -18.20 10.14
C LYS A 31 -17.53 -18.64 10.49
N LYS A 32 -18.52 -18.25 9.67
CA LYS A 32 -19.93 -18.61 9.86
C LYS A 32 -20.15 -20.12 9.70
N ALA A 33 -19.52 -20.73 8.71
CA ALA A 33 -19.62 -22.16 8.47
C ALA A 33 -19.02 -23.02 9.60
N LYS A 34 -17.99 -22.53 10.29
CA LYS A 34 -17.47 -23.16 11.53
C LYS A 34 -18.47 -23.07 12.68
N LYS A 35 -19.25 -21.99 12.77
CA LYS A 35 -20.31 -21.79 13.77
C LYS A 35 -21.54 -22.68 13.48
N ASP A 36 -21.88 -22.83 12.21
CA ASP A 36 -23.09 -23.55 11.75
C ASP A 36 -22.83 -25.03 11.41
N GLN A 37 -21.65 -25.58 11.74
CA GLN A 37 -21.20 -26.96 11.45
C GLN A 37 -21.43 -27.42 9.99
N MET A 38 -21.24 -26.52 9.02
CA MET A 38 -21.43 -26.87 7.62
C MET A 38 -20.34 -27.83 7.12
N SER A 39 -20.70 -28.73 6.20
CA SER A 39 -19.76 -29.65 5.56
C SER A 39 -18.69 -28.89 4.76
N ASN A 40 -17.42 -29.29 4.91
CA ASN A 40 -16.31 -28.73 4.12
C ASN A 40 -16.54 -28.78 2.60
N LYS A 41 -17.32 -29.75 2.10
CA LYS A 41 -17.69 -29.82 0.68
C LYS A 41 -18.64 -28.69 0.27
N GLU A 42 -19.58 -28.34 1.14
CA GLU A 42 -20.55 -27.26 0.93
C GLU A 42 -19.85 -25.90 0.93
N ILE A 43 -18.95 -25.68 1.89
CA ILE A 43 -18.14 -24.46 1.98
C ILE A 43 -17.31 -24.26 0.72
N LYS A 44 -16.64 -25.33 0.27
CA LYS A 44 -15.81 -25.29 -0.93
C LYS A 44 -16.65 -25.01 -2.18
N HIS A 45 -17.83 -25.61 -2.29
CA HIS A 45 -18.73 -25.37 -3.40
C HIS A 45 -19.24 -23.92 -3.44
N GLN A 46 -19.63 -23.36 -2.29
CA GLN A 46 -20.08 -21.96 -2.21
C GLN A 46 -18.96 -20.97 -2.58
N MET A 47 -17.73 -21.22 -2.13
CA MET A 47 -16.56 -20.42 -2.51
C MET A 47 -16.32 -20.46 -4.03
N GLU A 48 -16.32 -21.66 -4.63
CA GLU A 48 -16.12 -21.83 -6.07
C GLU A 48 -17.24 -21.14 -6.89
N CYS A 49 -18.50 -21.21 -6.43
CA CYS A 49 -19.62 -20.54 -7.07
C CYS A 49 -19.49 -19.01 -7.01
N MET A 50 -19.10 -18.43 -5.86
CA MET A 50 -18.91 -16.99 -5.73
C MET A 50 -17.75 -16.47 -6.58
N GLU A 51 -16.62 -17.19 -6.59
CA GLU A 51 -15.47 -16.86 -7.43
C GLU A 51 -15.81 -16.92 -8.92
N LYS A 52 -16.54 -17.95 -9.34
CA LYS A 52 -16.97 -18.12 -10.73
C LYS A 52 -17.94 -17.01 -11.17
N ALA A 53 -18.89 -16.65 -10.33
CA ALA A 53 -19.88 -15.61 -10.64
C ALA A 53 -19.24 -14.22 -10.82
N ILE A 54 -18.27 -13.86 -9.97
CA ILE A 54 -17.54 -12.59 -10.12
C ILE A 54 -16.67 -12.61 -11.37
N LYS A 55 -15.97 -13.72 -11.62
CA LYS A 55 -15.13 -13.86 -12.81
C LYS A 55 -15.92 -13.75 -14.11
N GLU A 56 -17.06 -14.45 -14.22
CA GLU A 56 -17.91 -14.40 -15.40
C GLU A 56 -18.45 -12.98 -15.65
N ARG A 57 -18.79 -12.25 -14.60
CA ARG A 57 -19.21 -10.85 -14.70
C ARG A 57 -18.08 -9.94 -15.17
N HIS A 58 -16.89 -10.07 -14.59
CA HIS A 58 -15.71 -9.27 -14.99
C HIS A 58 -15.33 -9.53 -16.45
N ASP A 59 -15.36 -10.80 -16.87
CA ASP A 59 -15.08 -11.19 -18.25
C ASP A 59 -16.13 -10.63 -19.23
N GLN A 60 -17.41 -10.58 -18.84
CA GLN A 60 -18.47 -9.96 -19.65
C GLN A 60 -18.30 -8.44 -19.74
N GLU A 61 -18.01 -7.77 -18.62
CA GLU A 61 -17.82 -6.31 -18.58
C GLU A 61 -16.61 -5.87 -19.40
N LEU A 62 -15.52 -6.65 -19.42
CA LEU A 62 -14.34 -6.36 -20.24
C LEU A 62 -14.59 -6.58 -21.74
N LYS A 63 -15.38 -7.59 -22.11
CA LYS A 63 -15.75 -7.85 -23.52
C LYS A 63 -16.57 -6.70 -24.13
N VAL A 64 -17.38 -5.99 -23.34
CA VAL A 64 -18.14 -4.82 -23.82
C VAL A 64 -17.19 -3.73 -24.34
N PHE A 65 -16.09 -3.46 -23.62
CA PHE A 65 -15.09 -2.49 -24.06
C PHE A 65 -14.27 -2.96 -25.28
N GLU A 66 -14.06 -4.28 -25.43
CA GLU A 66 -13.41 -4.85 -26.63
C GLU A 66 -14.32 -4.67 -27.87
N THR A 67 -15.64 -4.79 -27.72
CA THR A 67 -16.60 -4.58 -28.82
C THR A 67 -16.82 -3.11 -29.19
N GLU A 68 -16.64 -2.17 -28.25
CA GLU A 68 -16.72 -0.72 -28.54
C GLU A 68 -15.53 -0.19 -29.35
N THR A 69 -14.38 -0.87 -29.31
CA THR A 69 -13.19 -0.49 -30.10
C THR A 69 -13.21 -0.94 -31.56
N GLU A 70 -14.22 -1.71 -32.01
CA GLU A 70 -14.28 -2.26 -33.38
C GLU A 70 -15.03 -1.39 -34.41
N THR A 71 -15.46 -0.16 -34.09
CA THR A 71 -15.95 0.79 -35.10
C THR A 71 -14.82 1.60 -35.75
N LYS A 72 -13.88 0.93 -36.43
CA LYS A 72 -13.07 1.45 -37.56
C LYS A 72 -12.36 0.29 -38.29
N PRO A 73 -12.31 0.27 -39.64
CA PRO A 73 -12.23 -0.98 -40.42
C PRO A 73 -10.82 -1.53 -40.70
N LYS A 74 -10.77 -2.87 -40.72
CA LYS A 74 -9.95 -3.86 -41.49
C LYS A 74 -8.56 -3.49 -42.01
N VAL A 75 -7.61 -4.39 -41.73
CA VAL A 75 -6.88 -5.16 -42.78
C VAL A 75 -6.78 -6.63 -42.36
N LEU A 76 -7.22 -7.51 -43.26
CA LEU A 76 -7.06 -8.96 -43.21
C LEU A 76 -5.61 -9.36 -43.53
N GLU A 77 -5.14 -10.49 -42.99
CA GLU A 77 -4.59 -11.52 -43.87
C GLU A 77 -4.71 -12.92 -43.28
N ILE A 78 -5.04 -13.84 -44.18
CA ILE A 78 -5.39 -15.25 -44.01
C ILE A 78 -4.18 -16.07 -44.47
N SER A 79 -3.88 -17.20 -43.84
CA SER A 79 -3.43 -18.38 -44.58
C SER A 79 -3.71 -19.67 -43.82
N ALA A 80 -4.40 -20.56 -44.52
CA ALA A 80 -4.90 -21.85 -44.08
C ALA A 80 -3.92 -23.01 -44.38
N ILE A 81 -4.38 -24.23 -44.06
CA ILE A 81 -4.10 -25.54 -44.71
C ILE A 81 -3.24 -26.55 -43.91
N HIS A 82 -3.98 -27.52 -43.36
CA HIS A 82 -3.89 -29.00 -43.46
C HIS A 82 -2.63 -29.83 -43.14
N SER A 83 -2.94 -30.89 -42.37
CA SER A 83 -2.55 -32.31 -42.49
C SER A 83 -1.06 -32.69 -42.45
N ASP A 84 -0.68 -33.57 -41.51
CA ASP A 84 -0.43 -34.96 -41.89
C ASP A 84 -0.40 -35.93 -40.70
N ASP A 85 -0.81 -37.15 -41.01
CA ASP A 85 -0.83 -38.35 -40.20
C ASP A 85 0.56 -39.01 -40.21
N LYS A 86 0.98 -39.66 -39.11
CA LYS A 86 1.95 -40.78 -39.15
C LYS A 86 2.09 -41.49 -37.81
N ALA A 87 1.62 -42.73 -37.80
CA ALA A 87 1.98 -43.78 -36.86
C ALA A 87 3.49 -44.11 -36.91
N ASN A 88 4.11 -44.50 -35.79
CA ASN A 88 4.32 -45.92 -35.46
C ASN A 88 5.18 -46.14 -34.18
N GLU A 89 4.74 -47.13 -33.40
CA GLU A 89 5.44 -48.12 -32.54
C GLU A 89 6.42 -47.83 -31.37
N ALA A 90 6.15 -48.64 -30.32
CA ALA A 90 7.04 -49.27 -29.34
C ALA A 90 7.49 -48.53 -28.07
N ARG A 91 6.71 -48.67 -26.98
CA ARG A 91 7.04 -49.54 -25.81
C ARG A 91 5.99 -49.37 -24.70
N GLY A 92 5.65 -50.49 -24.06
CA GLY A 92 4.60 -50.59 -23.05
C GLY A 92 4.87 -49.70 -21.83
N LEU A 93 4.19 -48.57 -21.77
CA LEU A 93 4.06 -47.74 -20.57
C LEU A 93 2.66 -48.00 -20.00
N THR A 94 2.60 -48.31 -18.71
CA THR A 94 1.33 -48.60 -18.04
C THR A 94 0.42 -47.37 -18.10
N LYS A 95 -0.91 -47.56 -17.94
CA LYS A 95 -1.86 -46.42 -17.89
C LYS A 95 -1.47 -45.40 -16.81
N GLN A 96 -0.79 -45.83 -15.75
CA GLN A 96 -0.26 -44.95 -14.70
C GLN A 96 0.90 -44.07 -15.18
N ASP A 97 1.85 -44.61 -15.94
CA ASP A 97 3.02 -43.85 -16.43
C ASP A 97 2.61 -42.75 -17.42
N LYS A 98 1.64 -43.05 -18.29
CA LYS A 98 1.08 -42.07 -19.23
C LYS A 98 0.30 -40.97 -18.50
N ALA A 99 -0.37 -41.29 -17.41
CA ALA A 99 -1.06 -40.30 -16.57
C ALA A 99 -0.07 -39.40 -15.80
N HIS A 100 1.00 -39.97 -15.26
CA HIS A 100 2.07 -39.23 -14.58
C HIS A 100 2.81 -38.28 -15.51
N ALA A 101 3.14 -38.72 -16.73
CA ALA A 101 3.78 -37.87 -17.74
C ALA A 101 2.87 -36.71 -18.19
N LYS A 102 1.56 -36.96 -18.34
CA LYS A 102 0.58 -35.91 -18.69
C LYS A 102 0.39 -34.90 -17.55
N ALA A 103 0.40 -35.36 -16.30
CA ALA A 103 0.32 -34.49 -15.12
C ALA A 103 1.57 -33.63 -14.95
N HIS A 104 2.76 -34.20 -15.15
CA HIS A 104 4.03 -33.48 -15.11
C HIS A 104 4.09 -32.41 -16.20
N ARG A 105 3.72 -32.77 -17.45
CA ARG A 105 3.66 -31.83 -18.57
C ARG A 105 2.69 -30.67 -18.31
N LYS A 106 1.52 -30.94 -17.72
CA LYS A 106 0.54 -29.90 -17.35
C LYS A 106 1.05 -28.98 -16.23
N ARG A 107 1.82 -29.51 -15.27
CA ARG A 107 2.44 -28.73 -14.17
C ARG A 107 3.57 -27.83 -14.70
N GLU A 108 4.42 -28.35 -15.57
CA GLU A 108 5.48 -27.58 -16.22
C GLU A 108 4.92 -26.50 -17.15
N GLU A 109 3.85 -26.79 -17.90
CA GLU A 109 3.19 -25.81 -18.75
C GLU A 109 2.52 -24.69 -17.92
N LYS A 110 1.92 -25.03 -16.76
CA LYS A 110 1.40 -24.02 -15.80
C LYS A 110 2.53 -23.15 -15.24
N LYS A 111 3.65 -23.76 -14.83
CA LYS A 111 4.82 -23.05 -14.29
C LYS A 111 5.46 -22.14 -15.35
N LYS A 112 5.49 -22.58 -16.61
CA LYS A 112 5.95 -21.77 -17.76
C LYS A 112 5.02 -20.59 -18.01
N LYS A 113 3.70 -20.81 -18.06
CA LYS A 113 2.70 -19.73 -18.21
C LYS A 113 2.76 -18.73 -17.05
N GLU A 114 3.00 -19.19 -15.83
CA GLU A 114 3.15 -18.33 -14.65
C GLU A 114 4.44 -17.50 -14.69
N ARG A 115 5.57 -18.10 -15.10
CA ARG A 115 6.82 -17.36 -15.37
C ARG A 115 6.67 -16.34 -16.49
N GLU A 116 6.00 -16.68 -17.58
CA GLU A 116 5.74 -15.77 -18.70
C GLU A 116 4.78 -14.64 -18.28
N ARG A 117 3.79 -14.92 -17.42
CA ARG A 117 2.91 -13.90 -16.83
C ARG A 117 3.69 -12.97 -15.90
N CYS A 118 4.53 -13.50 -15.01
CA CYS A 118 5.40 -12.68 -14.16
C CYS A 118 6.32 -11.80 -14.99
N LYS A 119 6.99 -12.35 -16.01
CA LYS A 119 7.84 -11.58 -16.93
C LYS A 119 7.07 -10.52 -17.71
N ARG A 120 5.81 -10.76 -18.10
CA ARG A 120 4.96 -9.74 -18.74
C ARG A 120 4.57 -8.63 -17.78
N ILE A 121 4.29 -8.95 -16.52
CA ILE A 121 3.98 -7.95 -15.49
C ILE A 121 5.24 -7.12 -15.18
N GLU A 122 6.38 -7.78 -15.02
CA GLU A 122 7.69 -7.16 -14.78
C GLU A 122 8.09 -6.25 -15.95
N LYS A 123 7.99 -6.73 -17.19
CA LYS A 123 8.28 -5.94 -18.40
C LYS A 123 7.29 -4.79 -18.63
N ALA A 124 6.02 -4.95 -18.26
CA ALA A 124 5.05 -3.85 -18.29
C ALA A 124 5.38 -2.78 -17.23
N ASN A 125 5.82 -3.20 -16.04
CA ASN A 125 6.29 -2.30 -14.98
C ASN A 125 7.65 -1.66 -15.30
N GLU A 126 8.51 -2.29 -16.10
CA GLU A 126 9.79 -1.74 -16.55
C GLU A 126 9.62 -0.65 -17.63
N SER A 127 8.58 -0.73 -18.47
CA SER A 127 8.37 0.19 -19.61
C SER A 127 7.77 1.56 -19.26
N THR A 128 7.32 1.74 -18.02
CA THR A 128 6.84 3.00 -17.46
C THR A 128 7.60 3.22 -16.16
N MET A 129 8.35 4.32 -16.03
CA MET A 129 9.00 4.64 -14.77
C MET A 129 7.97 4.55 -13.65
N SER A 130 8.22 3.68 -12.68
CA SER A 130 7.31 3.48 -11.56
C SER A 130 7.13 4.81 -10.85
N LYS A 131 5.90 5.17 -10.48
CA LYS A 131 5.62 6.39 -9.70
C LYS A 131 6.53 6.51 -8.47
N ARG A 132 6.84 5.36 -7.84
CA ARG A 132 7.82 5.25 -6.76
C ARG A 132 9.20 5.78 -7.17
N GLN A 133 9.72 5.35 -8.32
CA GLN A 133 11.07 5.72 -8.74
C GLN A 133 11.13 7.23 -9.04
N VAL A 134 10.12 7.75 -9.73
CA VAL A 134 10.01 9.19 -10.01
C VAL A 134 9.96 10.01 -8.71
N GLU A 135 9.16 9.58 -7.74
CA GLU A 135 9.05 10.23 -6.43
C GLU A 135 10.38 10.19 -5.65
N VAL A 136 11.01 9.02 -5.58
CA VAL A 136 12.29 8.85 -4.88
C VAL A 136 13.39 9.68 -5.53
N ASP A 137 13.49 9.65 -6.86
CA ASP A 137 14.49 10.43 -7.59
C ASP A 137 14.30 11.94 -7.36
N ALA A 138 13.06 12.42 -7.33
CA ALA A 138 12.75 13.82 -7.03
C ALA A 138 13.15 14.20 -5.60
N ILE A 139 12.83 13.37 -4.60
CA ILE A 139 13.21 13.60 -3.21
C ILE A 139 14.73 13.58 -3.05
N LEU A 140 15.42 12.61 -3.65
CA LEU A 140 16.88 12.51 -3.59
C LEU A 140 17.56 13.73 -4.21
N ALA A 141 17.06 14.22 -5.35
CA ALA A 141 17.57 15.44 -5.97
C ALA A 141 17.41 16.65 -5.04
N ARG A 142 16.28 16.77 -4.34
CA ARG A 142 16.07 17.83 -3.33
C ARG A 142 17.03 17.68 -2.16
N LEU A 143 17.12 16.51 -1.54
CA LEU A 143 18.01 16.26 -0.40
C LEU A 143 19.47 16.60 -0.73
N ALA A 144 19.93 16.27 -1.95
CA ALA A 144 21.28 16.59 -2.39
C ALA A 144 21.59 18.09 -2.35
N THR A 145 20.62 18.96 -2.69
CA THR A 145 20.80 20.42 -2.61
C THR A 145 20.96 20.93 -1.17
N HIS A 146 20.50 20.16 -0.18
CA HIS A 146 20.65 20.46 1.25
C HIS A 146 21.82 19.70 1.91
N GLY A 147 22.62 18.96 1.14
CA GLY A 147 23.70 18.14 1.69
C GLY A 147 23.20 16.97 2.55
N LEU A 148 22.03 16.43 2.22
CA LEU A 148 21.37 15.33 2.93
C LEU A 148 21.27 14.08 2.04
N LYS A 149 21.15 12.92 2.69
CA LYS A 149 20.80 11.64 2.04
C LYS A 149 19.65 10.95 2.76
N LEU A 150 18.85 10.23 1.97
CA LEU A 150 17.72 9.45 2.47
C LEU A 150 18.21 8.32 3.37
N LYS A 151 17.51 8.10 4.49
CA LYS A 151 17.71 6.94 5.37
C LYS A 151 16.39 6.20 5.55
N ASP A 152 16.38 4.97 5.07
CA ASP A 152 15.20 4.10 5.13
C ASP A 152 14.80 3.76 6.58
N ILE A 153 13.50 3.87 6.83
CA ILE A 153 12.81 3.52 8.06
C ILE A 153 11.86 2.34 7.78
N PRO A 154 11.68 1.39 8.72
CA PRO A 154 10.76 0.28 8.55
C PRO A 154 9.34 0.72 8.15
N SER A 155 8.75 0.00 7.20
CA SER A 155 7.43 0.28 6.63
C SER A 155 6.29 -0.26 7.51
N ASP A 156 6.20 0.19 8.75
CA ASP A 156 5.13 -0.13 9.68
C ASP A 156 4.28 1.11 10.01
N GLY A 157 3.24 0.92 10.83
CA GLY A 157 2.38 2.01 11.27
C GLY A 157 3.06 3.01 12.22
N HIS A 158 4.33 2.83 12.55
CA HIS A 158 5.11 3.72 13.40
C HIS A 158 6.17 4.50 12.61
N CYS A 159 6.22 4.40 11.27
CA CYS A 159 7.26 4.99 10.43
C CYS A 159 7.57 6.46 10.75
N MET A 160 6.57 7.32 10.93
CA MET A 160 6.76 8.73 11.31
C MET A 160 7.52 8.86 12.64
N TYR A 161 7.09 8.15 13.68
CA TYR A 161 7.73 8.17 15.00
C TYR A 161 9.13 7.54 14.97
N HIS A 162 9.33 6.50 14.17
CA HIS A 162 10.66 5.93 13.96
C HIS A 162 11.61 6.92 13.28
N ALA A 163 11.12 7.65 12.28
CA ALA A 163 11.91 8.67 11.59
C ALA A 163 12.31 9.82 12.53
N VAL A 164 11.35 10.31 13.35
CA VAL A 164 11.62 11.34 14.37
C VAL A 164 12.57 10.81 15.45
N ALA A 165 12.34 9.62 15.99
CA ALA A 165 13.23 9.02 17.00
C ALA A 165 14.67 8.87 16.48
N ASP A 166 14.81 8.52 15.20
CA ASP A 166 16.10 8.43 14.54
C ASP A 166 16.79 9.80 14.44
N GLN A 167 16.06 10.86 14.05
CA GLN A 167 16.59 12.23 14.04
C GLN A 167 17.01 12.70 15.44
N VAL A 168 16.17 12.48 16.44
CA VAL A 168 16.45 12.83 17.84
C VAL A 168 17.75 12.16 18.32
N LYS A 169 17.92 10.87 18.00
CA LYS A 169 19.15 10.14 18.29
C LYS A 169 20.36 10.69 17.53
N GLN A 170 20.23 10.97 16.23
CA GLN A 170 21.32 11.52 15.42
C GLN A 170 21.83 12.88 15.95
N LYS A 171 20.94 13.69 16.53
CA LYS A 171 21.26 15.00 17.10
C LYS A 171 21.67 14.94 18.58
N ASN A 172 21.80 13.74 19.18
CA ASN A 172 22.11 13.53 20.59
C ASN A 172 21.16 14.28 21.55
N LEU A 173 19.89 14.36 21.17
CA LEU A 173 18.87 14.99 21.98
C LEU A 173 18.38 14.02 23.07
N PRO A 174 18.03 14.52 24.27
CA PRO A 174 17.60 13.68 25.37
C PRO A 174 16.27 12.98 25.03
N LEU A 175 16.25 11.66 25.17
CA LEU A 175 15.05 10.83 25.18
C LEU A 175 14.88 10.25 26.58
N ALA A 176 13.64 10.06 27.03
CA ALA A 176 13.40 9.41 28.31
C ALA A 176 14.00 8.00 28.33
N ASP A 177 14.78 7.70 29.37
CA ASP A 177 15.70 6.55 29.45
C ASP A 177 15.00 5.18 29.53
N GLU A 178 13.69 5.15 29.79
CA GLU A 178 12.95 3.91 30.11
C GLU A 178 12.14 3.31 28.95
N MET A 179 11.94 4.02 27.84
CA MET A 179 11.10 3.57 26.73
C MET A 179 11.86 3.51 25.41
N THR A 180 11.44 2.65 24.47
CA THR A 180 11.95 2.76 23.10
C THR A 180 11.57 4.13 22.53
N GLY A 181 12.48 4.78 21.80
CA GLY A 181 12.33 6.19 21.42
C GLY A 181 11.00 6.51 20.74
N PHE A 182 10.50 5.65 19.85
CA PHE A 182 9.22 5.89 19.15
C PHE A 182 7.99 5.77 20.06
N GLN A 183 8.01 4.88 21.07
CA GLN A 183 6.90 4.75 22.02
C GLN A 183 6.82 5.97 22.94
N TYR A 184 7.98 6.47 23.39
CA TYR A 184 8.06 7.72 24.14
C TYR A 184 7.48 8.87 23.32
N LEU A 185 7.87 9.02 22.05
CA LEU A 185 7.37 10.08 21.18
C LEU A 185 5.85 10.00 20.96
N ARG A 186 5.29 8.79 20.82
CA ARG A 186 3.83 8.60 20.75
C ARG A 186 3.11 9.11 21.99
N LYS A 187 3.61 8.72 23.17
CA LYS A 187 3.08 9.18 24.45
C LYS A 187 3.18 10.70 24.58
N LEU A 188 4.35 11.26 24.27
CA LEU A 188 4.60 12.70 24.28
C LEU A 188 3.64 13.47 23.36
N THR A 189 3.38 12.94 22.17
CA THR A 189 2.43 13.53 21.20
C THR A 189 1.03 13.59 21.79
N SER A 190 0.54 12.46 22.32
CA SER A 190 -0.77 12.36 22.94
C SER A 190 -0.93 13.28 24.15
N GLU A 191 0.07 13.30 25.04
CA GLU A 191 0.11 14.18 26.21
C GLU A 191 0.08 15.66 25.80
N TYR A 192 0.83 16.04 24.77
CA TYR A 192 0.83 17.41 24.26
C TYR A 192 -0.53 17.80 23.68
N MET A 193 -1.12 16.93 22.86
CA MET A 193 -2.45 17.18 22.25
C MET A 193 -3.53 17.33 23.33
N LEU A 194 -3.55 16.45 24.33
CA LEU A 194 -4.48 16.52 25.46
C LEU A 194 -4.33 17.79 26.29
N ALA A 195 -3.12 18.33 26.40
CA ALA A 195 -2.85 19.58 27.12
C ALA A 195 -3.25 20.84 26.32
N HIS A 196 -3.40 20.74 24.99
CA HIS A 196 -3.67 21.88 24.10
C HIS A 196 -4.81 21.57 23.10
N PRO A 197 -6.00 21.15 23.56
CA PRO A 197 -7.08 20.69 22.67
C PRO A 197 -7.51 21.73 21.63
N ASP A 198 -7.52 23.01 21.99
CA ASP A 198 -7.96 24.12 21.12
C ASP A 198 -7.09 24.26 19.85
N ASP A 199 -5.84 23.82 19.89
CA ASP A 199 -4.90 23.89 18.76
C ASP A 199 -5.15 22.76 17.74
N PHE A 200 -5.82 21.67 18.14
CA PHE A 200 -5.99 20.46 17.32
C PHE A 200 -7.43 20.22 16.91
N LEU A 201 -8.39 20.40 17.83
CA LEU A 201 -9.81 20.13 17.62
C LEU A 201 -10.38 20.73 16.32
N PRO A 202 -10.06 21.97 15.91
CA PRO A 202 -10.60 22.55 14.67
C PRO A 202 -10.19 21.82 13.39
N PHE A 203 -9.11 21.04 13.42
CA PHE A 203 -8.54 20.35 12.27
C PHE A 203 -8.80 18.83 12.28
N MET A 204 -9.48 18.33 13.32
CA MET A 204 -9.73 16.92 13.50
C MET A 204 -11.07 16.50 12.94
N VAL A 205 -11.08 15.35 12.26
CA VAL A 205 -12.30 14.64 11.92
C VAL A 205 -12.59 13.66 13.05
N LEU A 206 -13.42 14.09 13.99
CA LEU A 206 -13.80 13.28 15.14
C LEU A 206 -14.80 12.18 14.75
N ASP A 207 -14.75 11.06 15.45
CA ASP A 207 -15.67 9.95 15.25
C ASP A 207 -17.05 10.34 15.79
N GLU A 208 -18.00 10.58 14.88
CA GLU A 208 -19.38 10.96 15.19
C GLU A 208 -20.15 9.87 15.98
N SER A 209 -19.63 8.63 16.02
CA SER A 209 -20.23 7.55 16.82
C SER A 209 -19.93 7.69 18.33
N ILE A 210 -18.91 8.48 18.69
CA ILE A 210 -18.58 8.77 20.09
C ILE A 210 -19.39 9.98 20.55
N SER A 211 -20.08 9.82 21.69
CA SER A 211 -20.93 10.86 22.24
C SER A 211 -20.08 11.95 22.89
N GLY A 212 -19.85 13.05 22.18
CA GLY A 212 -19.14 14.22 22.68
C GLY A 212 -17.77 14.42 22.02
N ALA A 213 -17.47 15.66 21.64
CA ALA A 213 -16.22 16.02 20.98
C ALA A 213 -15.00 15.73 21.87
N ASP A 214 -15.11 16.04 23.17
CA ASP A 214 -14.04 15.84 24.15
C ASP A 214 -13.68 14.36 24.34
N ASP A 215 -14.70 13.48 24.40
CA ASP A 215 -14.52 12.03 24.52
C ASP A 215 -13.91 11.45 23.23
N ALA A 216 -14.37 11.92 22.07
CA ALA A 216 -13.83 11.51 20.77
C ALA A 216 -12.36 11.94 20.60
N PHE A 217 -12.02 13.15 21.07
CA PHE A 217 -10.66 13.67 21.08
C PHE A 217 -9.76 12.89 22.03
N THR A 218 -10.22 12.63 23.25
CA THR A 218 -9.48 11.83 24.23
C THR A 218 -9.22 10.42 23.67
N SER A 219 -10.23 9.80 23.07
CA SER A 219 -10.08 8.50 22.41
C SER A 219 -9.09 8.53 21.24
N TYR A 220 -9.05 9.62 20.48
CA TYR A 220 -8.04 9.81 19.43
C TYR A 220 -6.62 9.86 20.02
N CYS A 221 -6.41 10.69 21.04
CA CYS A 221 -5.12 10.82 21.71
C CYS A 221 -4.66 9.49 22.33
N ASP A 222 -5.58 8.70 22.89
CA ASP A 222 -5.29 7.36 23.39
C ASP A 222 -4.79 6.42 22.28
N ARG A 223 -5.41 6.47 21.09
CA ARG A 223 -4.95 5.68 19.93
C ARG A 223 -3.57 6.12 19.47
N VAL A 224 -3.34 7.43 19.36
CA VAL A 224 -2.02 8.00 19.02
C VAL A 224 -0.93 7.46 19.97
N ALA A 225 -1.21 7.39 21.27
CA ALA A 225 -0.28 6.89 22.27
C ALA A 225 -0.04 5.37 22.19
N THR A 226 -1.07 4.58 21.92
CA THR A 226 -1.07 3.13 22.22
C THR A 226 -1.09 2.21 21.00
N THR A 227 -1.44 2.70 19.81
CA THR A 227 -1.59 1.88 18.61
C THR A 227 -0.51 2.16 17.56
N ALA A 228 -0.61 1.46 16.43
CA ALA A 228 0.17 1.70 15.22
C ALA A 228 -0.60 2.55 14.20
N ASP A 229 -1.53 3.39 14.65
CA ASP A 229 -2.23 4.34 13.78
C ASP A 229 -1.20 5.29 13.16
N TRP A 230 -1.34 5.54 11.87
CA TRP A 230 -0.39 6.34 11.11
C TRP A 230 -0.44 7.78 11.62
N GLY A 231 0.72 8.33 11.93
CA GLY A 231 0.85 9.76 12.25
C GLY A 231 0.90 10.59 10.98
N GLY A 232 0.40 11.82 11.07
CA GLY A 232 0.40 12.79 10.01
C GLY A 232 0.72 14.19 10.50
N GLN A 233 0.06 15.18 9.90
CA GLN A 233 0.38 16.58 10.10
C GLN A 233 0.15 17.07 11.55
N LEU A 234 -0.95 16.63 12.18
CA LEU A 234 -1.30 17.03 13.55
C LEU A 234 -0.27 16.48 14.55
N GLU A 235 0.12 15.22 14.39
CA GLU A 235 1.10 14.58 15.26
C GLU A 235 2.48 15.20 15.09
N LEU A 236 2.88 15.54 13.85
CA LEU A 236 4.13 16.27 13.61
C LEU A 236 4.11 17.65 14.25
N ARG A 237 2.99 18.38 14.20
CA ARG A 237 2.86 19.68 14.88
C ARG A 237 2.98 19.51 16.40
N ALA A 238 2.25 18.56 16.97
CA ALA A 238 2.31 18.26 18.40
C ALA A 238 3.73 17.88 18.84
N LEU A 239 4.45 17.05 18.05
CA LEU A 239 5.83 16.69 18.32
C LEU A 239 6.77 17.89 18.26
N ALA A 240 6.65 18.74 17.23
CA ALA A 240 7.49 19.93 17.11
C ALA A 240 7.32 20.85 18.33
N CYS A 241 6.09 21.05 18.79
CA CYS A 241 5.80 21.85 19.96
C CYS A 241 6.23 21.19 21.29
N ALA A 242 6.00 19.88 21.44
CA ALA A 242 6.37 19.16 22.66
C ALA A 242 7.90 19.06 22.84
N LEU A 243 8.63 18.94 21.74
CA LEU A 243 10.10 18.92 21.74
C LEU A 243 10.70 20.33 21.73
N GLN A 244 9.91 21.36 21.36
CA GLN A 244 10.37 22.70 21.03
C GLN A 244 11.49 22.71 19.98
N ILE A 245 11.33 21.88 18.94
CA ILE A 245 12.31 21.72 17.87
C ILE A 245 11.55 21.73 16.53
N PRO A 246 11.99 22.53 15.55
CA PRO A 246 11.36 22.54 14.24
C PRO A 246 11.53 21.19 13.52
N ILE A 247 10.50 20.78 12.79
CA ILE A 247 10.50 19.58 11.96
C ILE A 247 10.29 19.97 10.50
N GLU A 248 11.27 19.68 9.66
CA GLU A 248 11.22 19.87 8.21
C GLU A 248 10.85 18.56 7.52
N VAL A 249 9.89 18.62 6.60
CA VAL A 249 9.44 17.48 5.82
C VAL A 249 9.62 17.76 4.33
N PHE A 250 10.49 16.96 3.70
CA PHE A 250 10.75 16.99 2.27
C PHE A 250 9.82 16.01 1.55
N ALA A 251 9.13 16.46 0.49
CA ALA A 251 8.32 15.62 -0.39
C ALA A 251 8.85 15.65 -1.84
N ALA A 252 8.28 14.88 -2.75
CA ALA A 252 8.70 14.92 -4.16
C ALA A 252 8.38 16.26 -4.84
N GLU A 253 7.27 16.89 -4.45
CA GLU A 253 6.77 18.14 -5.01
C GLU A 253 6.47 19.15 -3.89
N GLY A 254 6.43 20.44 -4.23
CA GLY A 254 6.11 21.54 -3.30
C GLY A 254 7.28 21.96 -2.41
N ASP A 255 7.05 23.00 -1.62
CA ASP A 255 8.04 23.54 -0.69
C ASP A 255 8.28 22.61 0.50
N VAL A 256 9.37 22.83 1.24
CA VAL A 256 9.64 22.07 2.48
C VAL A 256 8.58 22.47 3.51
N LEU A 257 7.85 21.49 4.02
CA LEU A 257 6.87 21.72 5.08
C LEU A 257 7.60 21.87 6.41
N VAL A 258 7.40 22.99 7.10
CA VAL A 258 8.03 23.27 8.39
C VAL A 258 6.97 23.27 9.49
N MET A 259 7.12 22.37 10.46
CA MET A 259 6.34 22.36 11.70
C MET A 259 7.15 22.98 12.82
N GLY A 260 6.51 23.82 13.63
CA GLY A 260 7.20 24.48 14.75
C GLY A 260 8.23 25.51 14.28
N GLY A 261 7.93 26.25 13.21
CA GLY A 261 8.82 27.30 12.69
C GLY A 261 9.14 28.38 13.73
N GLU A 262 8.26 28.56 14.72
CA GLU A 262 8.48 29.41 15.90
C GLU A 262 9.66 28.97 16.79
N PHE A 263 10.13 27.73 16.65
CA PHE A 263 11.28 27.20 17.41
C PHE A 263 12.59 27.25 16.62
N VAL A 264 12.58 27.79 15.39
CA VAL A 264 13.81 28.05 14.64
C VAL A 264 14.58 29.14 15.34
N ASN A 265 15.82 28.85 15.72
CA ASN A 265 16.72 29.85 16.27
C ASN A 265 17.54 30.48 15.15
N GLU A 266 17.11 31.65 14.66
CA GLU A 266 17.79 32.37 13.58
C GLU A 266 19.22 32.83 13.97
N ASP A 267 19.48 33.03 15.26
CA ASP A 267 20.77 33.46 15.78
C ASP A 267 21.75 32.29 16.01
N ASP A 268 21.26 31.06 16.03
CA ASP A 268 22.04 29.85 16.26
C ASP A 268 21.80 28.80 15.18
N ALA A 269 22.61 28.85 14.13
CA ALA A 269 22.60 27.86 13.05
C ALA A 269 22.97 26.43 13.52
N SER A 270 23.46 26.26 14.76
CA SER A 270 23.73 24.94 15.35
C SER A 270 22.52 24.36 16.08
N ALA A 271 21.46 25.15 16.26
CA ALA A 271 20.22 24.68 16.87
C ALA A 271 19.67 23.47 16.10
N PRO A 272 19.21 22.43 16.81
CA PRO A 272 18.74 21.21 16.17
C PRO A 272 17.49 21.50 15.32
N THR A 273 17.44 20.88 14.15
CA THR A 273 16.23 20.76 13.33
C THR A 273 16.09 19.29 12.95
N LEU A 274 14.88 18.74 13.08
CA LEU A 274 14.61 17.35 12.70
C LEU A 274 14.15 17.32 11.26
N GLN A 275 14.76 16.47 10.44
CA GLN A 275 14.52 16.46 9.00
C GLN A 275 14.02 15.08 8.56
N LEU A 276 12.87 15.07 7.89
CA LEU A 276 12.16 13.86 7.46
C LEU A 276 11.86 13.94 5.96
N THR A 277 11.54 12.80 5.36
CA THR A 277 10.97 12.76 4.01
C THR A 277 9.61 12.09 4.05
N TYR A 278 8.67 12.64 3.29
CA TYR A 278 7.34 12.09 3.08
C TYR A 278 7.21 11.55 1.66
N HIS A 279 6.69 10.34 1.54
CA HIS A 279 6.54 9.65 0.28
C HIS A 279 5.13 9.08 0.16
N LEU A 280 4.44 9.33 -0.96
CA LEU A 280 3.07 8.85 -1.20
C LEU A 280 3.05 7.50 -1.93
N HIS A 281 4.08 7.20 -2.72
CA HIS A 281 4.18 6.03 -3.59
C HIS A 281 5.35 5.09 -3.23
N TYR A 282 6.00 5.30 -2.08
CA TYR A 282 7.16 4.52 -1.65
C TYR A 282 6.84 3.04 -1.46
N TYR A 283 5.66 2.75 -0.92
CA TYR A 283 5.15 1.41 -0.73
C TYR A 283 3.77 1.23 -1.36
N THR A 284 3.42 -0.02 -1.61
CA THR A 284 2.09 -0.37 -2.15
C THR A 284 0.94 -0.02 -1.22
N LEU A 285 1.24 0.18 0.08
CA LEU A 285 0.31 0.56 1.12
C LEU A 285 0.08 2.08 1.20
N GLY A 286 0.83 2.89 0.45
CA GLY A 286 0.66 4.34 0.36
C GLY A 286 1.78 5.10 1.08
N GLU A 287 1.35 6.04 1.91
CA GLU A 287 2.19 7.05 2.57
C GLU A 287 3.26 6.44 3.49
N HIS A 288 4.42 7.08 3.56
CA HIS A 288 5.52 6.63 4.39
C HIS A 288 6.47 7.77 4.73
N PHE A 289 6.98 7.75 5.97
CA PHE A 289 8.01 8.67 6.42
C PHE A 289 9.37 7.97 6.54
N ASN A 290 10.40 8.61 6.01
CA ASN A 290 11.79 8.19 6.19
C ASN A 290 12.59 9.30 6.89
N SER A 291 13.69 8.89 7.53
CA SER A 291 14.66 9.79 8.13
C SER A 291 15.64 10.28 7.06
N VAL A 292 16.46 11.27 7.38
CA VAL A 292 17.60 11.69 6.56
C VAL A 292 18.89 11.65 7.38
N THR A 293 20.03 11.69 6.72
CA THR A 293 21.35 11.83 7.36
C THR A 293 22.18 12.84 6.57
N PRO A 294 23.19 13.47 7.17
CA PRO A 294 24.17 14.24 6.42
C PRO A 294 24.81 13.38 5.31
N LEU A 295 25.04 13.99 4.14
CA LEU A 295 25.63 13.34 2.97
C LEU A 295 26.97 12.68 3.31
#